data_AF-A0A2S7C0Z1-F1
#
_entry.id   AF-A0A2S7C0Z1-F1
#
_cell.length_a   1.000
_cell.length_b   1.000
_cell.length_c   1.000
_cell.angle_alpha   90.00
_cell.angle_beta   90.00
_cell.angle_gamma   90.00
#
_symmetry.space_group_name_H-M   'P 1'
#
loop_
_entity.id
_entity.type
_entity.pdbx_description
1 polymer ?
#
loop_
_entity_poly.entity_id
_entity_poly.type
_entity_poly.pdbx_seq_one_letter_code
_entity_poly.pdbx_strand_id
1 'polypeptide(L)'
;MELTHLRIRRLELDDTRLLFTLANGIRIDEPIQAHRLLLKATPPQRAHWQITEDGHGVNWPAIAPPTAEGLLNMPELLWRRRTARAQAKLATLRGRLDALSPGERELVALARLDADMLESGYARYFDQWDAATRSDAVRGLAAMGAAQTRQAIEGLGAVFERLEEDPDLLSIEDILDAMNEADRQRVQGWEEVYYRRSSDLARLGLVHYGVDKA
;
A
#
# COMPACT_ATOMS: atom_id res chain seq x y z
N MET A 1 0.89 -2.12 -18.66
CA MET A 1 1.89 -1.01 -18.64
C MET A 1 3.07 -1.56 -17.88
N GLU A 2 4.10 -1.96 -18.62
CA GLU A 2 4.98 -3.04 -18.17
C GLU A 2 6.15 -2.55 -17.30
N LEU A 3 6.16 -2.96 -16.03
CA LEU A 3 7.27 -2.74 -15.09
C LEU A 3 8.45 -3.69 -15.34
N THR A 4 8.71 -4.05 -16.60
CA THR A 4 9.75 -5.04 -16.98
C THR A 4 11.15 -4.63 -16.56
N HIS A 5 11.41 -3.33 -16.49
CA HIS A 5 12.66 -2.75 -16.00
C HIS A 5 12.86 -2.94 -14.48
N LEU A 6 11.81 -3.32 -13.74
CA LEU A 6 11.88 -3.67 -12.31
C LEU A 6 11.93 -5.18 -12.04
N ARG A 7 12.05 -6.02 -13.09
CA ARG A 7 12.22 -7.47 -12.92
C ARG A 7 13.50 -7.80 -12.16
N ILE A 8 13.43 -8.83 -11.33
CA ILE A 8 14.56 -9.37 -10.59
C ILE A 8 15.51 -10.05 -11.59
N ARG A 9 16.75 -9.57 -11.65
CA ARG A 9 17.82 -10.20 -12.44
C ARG A 9 18.68 -11.12 -11.61
N ARG A 10 18.90 -10.75 -10.36
CA ARG A 10 19.73 -11.50 -9.42
C ARG A 10 19.17 -11.33 -8.02
N LEU A 11 19.18 -12.42 -7.26
CA LEU A 11 18.99 -12.42 -5.82
C LEU A 11 20.22 -13.08 -5.19
N GLU A 12 20.82 -12.38 -4.25
CA GLU A 12 21.88 -12.87 -3.37
C GLU A 12 21.35 -12.84 -1.94
N LEU A 13 21.80 -13.79 -1.13
CA LEU A 13 21.35 -14.00 0.25
C LEU A 13 22.58 -14.20 1.12
N ASP A 14 22.62 -13.52 2.26
CA ASP A 14 23.46 -13.90 3.39
C ASP A 14 22.60 -14.25 4.61
N ASP A 15 23.22 -14.47 5.77
CA ASP A 15 22.50 -14.87 6.98
C ASP A 15 21.51 -13.81 7.49
N THR A 16 21.66 -12.56 7.06
CA THR A 16 20.93 -11.39 7.56
C THR A 16 20.18 -10.61 6.49
N ARG A 17 20.58 -10.70 5.21
CA ARG A 17 20.11 -9.80 4.14
C ARG A 17 19.75 -10.53 2.85
N LEU A 18 18.80 -9.94 2.13
CA LEU A 18 18.43 -10.25 0.76
C LEU A 18 18.89 -9.10 -0.11
N LEU A 19 19.73 -9.38 -1.10
CA LEU A 19 20.26 -8.40 -2.02
C LEU A 19 19.75 -8.68 -3.44
N PHE A 20 18.83 -7.84 -3.89
CA PHE A 20 18.28 -7.92 -5.23
C PHE A 20 19.02 -6.98 -6.18
N THR A 21 19.23 -7.43 -7.40
CA THR A 21 19.59 -6.55 -8.53
C THR A 21 18.46 -6.61 -9.55
N LEU A 22 17.90 -5.46 -9.89
CA LEU A 22 16.80 -5.32 -10.83
C LEU A 22 17.30 -5.06 -12.26
N ALA A 23 16.42 -5.23 -13.25
CA ALA A 23 16.78 -5.08 -14.66
C ALA A 23 17.22 -3.65 -15.06
N ASN A 24 16.79 -2.64 -14.32
CA ASN A 24 17.24 -1.25 -14.46
C ASN A 24 18.55 -0.95 -13.70
N GLY A 25 19.18 -1.95 -13.09
CA GLY A 25 20.42 -1.80 -12.32
C GLY A 25 20.24 -1.35 -10.86
N ILE A 26 19.02 -1.06 -10.41
CA ILE A 26 18.77 -0.74 -9.00
C ILE A 26 19.11 -1.96 -8.14
N ARG A 27 19.81 -1.70 -7.03
CA ARG A 27 20.08 -2.70 -5.99
C ARG A 27 19.19 -2.45 -4.79
N ILE A 28 18.50 -3.49 -4.34
CA ILE A 28 17.63 -3.45 -3.18
C ILE A 28 18.21 -4.34 -2.10
N ASP A 29 18.54 -3.75 -0.97
CA ASP A 29 18.99 -4.44 0.22
C ASP A 29 17.84 -4.52 1.25
N GLU A 30 17.30 -5.71 1.46
CA GLU A 30 16.27 -5.99 2.47
C GLU A 30 16.81 -6.84 3.61
N PRO A 31 16.62 -6.42 4.87
CA PRO A 31 17.00 -7.26 6.00
C PRO A 31 15.99 -8.40 6.17
N ILE A 32 16.47 -9.62 6.35
CA ILE A 32 15.63 -10.83 6.54
C ILE A 32 14.66 -10.66 7.71
N GLN A 33 15.05 -9.91 8.75
CA GLN A 33 14.21 -9.64 9.92
C GLN A 33 12.90 -8.91 9.59
N ALA A 34 12.82 -8.19 8.46
CA ALA A 34 11.60 -7.54 7.99
C ALA A 34 10.58 -8.55 7.40
N HIS A 35 10.98 -9.80 7.19
CA HIS A 35 10.19 -10.83 6.56
C HIS A 35 9.98 -12.02 7.51
N ARG A 36 8.87 -12.00 8.26
CA ARG A 36 8.57 -12.97 9.34
C ARG A 36 8.82 -14.44 8.97
N LEU A 37 8.41 -14.86 7.77
CA LEU A 37 8.58 -16.26 7.33
C LEU A 37 10.04 -16.59 6.98
N LEU A 38 10.77 -15.67 6.36
CA LEU A 38 12.20 -15.84 6.04
C LEU A 38 13.06 -15.80 7.30
N LEU A 39 12.72 -14.96 8.28
CA LEU A 39 13.38 -14.90 9.59
C LEU A 39 13.28 -16.22 10.35
N LYS A 40 12.12 -16.89 10.29
CA LYS A 40 11.89 -18.17 10.98
C LYS A 40 12.50 -19.37 10.26
N ALA A 41 12.84 -19.24 8.98
CA ALA A 41 13.40 -20.32 8.20
C ALA A 41 14.85 -20.65 8.62
N THR A 42 15.28 -21.86 8.34
CA THR A 42 16.70 -22.25 8.46
C THR A 42 17.48 -21.80 7.22
N PRO A 43 18.82 -21.64 7.29
CA PRO A 43 19.63 -21.32 6.11
C PRO A 43 19.39 -22.27 4.91
N PRO A 44 19.29 -23.61 5.08
CA PRO A 44 18.95 -24.51 3.97
C PRO A 44 17.59 -24.23 3.33
N GLN A 45 16.57 -23.86 4.11
CA GLN A 45 15.25 -23.49 3.57
C GLN A 45 15.31 -22.19 2.76
N ARG A 46 16.17 -21.24 3.15
CA ARG A 46 16.36 -19.98 2.41
C ARG A 46 17.21 -20.13 1.14
N ALA A 47 18.05 -21.16 1.06
CA ALA A 47 18.93 -21.38 -0.09
C ALA A 47 18.18 -21.77 -1.37
N HIS A 48 16.95 -22.30 -1.24
CA HIS A 48 16.16 -22.77 -2.38
C HIS A 48 14.98 -21.83 -2.67
N TRP A 49 15.17 -20.95 -3.66
CA TRP A 49 14.17 -19.99 -4.11
C TRP A 49 13.92 -20.09 -5.62
N GLN A 50 12.79 -19.53 -6.04
CA GLN A 50 12.34 -19.49 -7.43
C GLN A 50 11.76 -18.12 -7.73
N ILE A 51 12.22 -17.49 -8.81
CA ILE A 51 11.61 -16.24 -9.32
C ILE A 51 10.28 -16.60 -10.01
N THR A 52 9.26 -15.77 -9.83
CA THR A 52 7.95 -15.93 -10.49
C THR A 52 8.04 -15.76 -12.00
N GLU A 53 7.06 -16.26 -12.73
CA GLU A 53 7.04 -16.21 -14.20
C GLU A 53 7.10 -14.77 -14.75
N ASP A 54 6.43 -13.82 -14.08
CA ASP A 54 6.45 -12.41 -14.46
C ASP A 54 7.79 -11.70 -14.16
N GLY A 55 8.65 -12.34 -13.37
CA GLY A 55 9.98 -11.88 -12.97
C GLY A 55 9.99 -10.87 -11.83
N HIS A 56 8.86 -10.62 -11.16
CA HIS A 56 8.74 -9.61 -10.09
C HIS A 56 8.74 -10.18 -8.68
N GLY A 57 8.37 -11.45 -8.53
CA GLY A 57 8.26 -12.12 -7.25
C GLY A 57 9.33 -13.18 -7.01
N VAL A 58 9.50 -13.56 -5.74
CA VAL A 58 10.32 -14.71 -5.33
C VAL A 58 9.54 -15.60 -4.38
N ASN A 59 9.54 -16.89 -4.68
CA ASN A 59 9.00 -17.95 -3.84
C ASN A 59 10.14 -18.73 -3.16
N TRP A 60 9.88 -19.18 -1.94
CA TRP A 60 10.70 -20.17 -1.24
C TRP A 60 9.84 -21.41 -0.96
N PRO A 61 9.84 -22.41 -1.85
CA PRO A 61 8.95 -23.57 -1.73
C PRO A 61 9.10 -24.36 -0.43
N ALA A 62 10.29 -24.34 0.17
CA ALA A 62 10.56 -24.97 1.47
C ALA A 62 10.02 -24.20 2.69
N ILE A 63 9.46 -23.00 2.47
CA ILE A 63 8.92 -22.10 3.50
C ILE A 63 7.40 -21.94 3.35
N ALA A 64 6.90 -21.79 2.12
CA ALA A 64 5.48 -21.65 1.82
C ALA A 64 5.15 -22.16 0.40
N PRO A 65 3.89 -22.58 0.13
CA PRO A 65 3.44 -22.90 -1.22
C PRO A 65 3.68 -21.73 -2.20
N PRO A 66 4.24 -21.98 -3.40
CA PRO A 66 4.47 -20.93 -4.38
C PRO A 66 3.17 -20.25 -4.84
N THR A 67 3.22 -18.93 -5.02
CA THR A 67 2.14 -18.14 -5.60
C THR A 67 2.61 -17.44 -6.89
N ALA A 68 1.68 -16.94 -7.70
CA ALA A 68 2.01 -16.18 -8.90
C ALA A 68 2.74 -14.86 -8.60
N GLU A 69 2.40 -14.20 -7.49
CA GLU A 69 3.01 -12.93 -7.07
C GLU A 69 4.32 -13.11 -6.29
N GLY A 70 4.59 -14.33 -5.80
CA GLY A 70 5.71 -14.62 -4.93
C GLY A 70 5.39 -14.46 -3.45
N LEU A 71 6.25 -15.02 -2.59
CA LEU A 71 6.27 -14.72 -1.16
C LEU A 71 6.77 -13.29 -0.89
N LEU A 72 7.63 -12.78 -1.76
CA LEU A 72 8.10 -11.40 -1.79
C LEU A 72 7.91 -10.85 -3.20
N ASN A 73 7.25 -9.70 -3.32
CA ASN A 73 6.93 -9.05 -4.59
C ASN A 73 7.66 -7.69 -4.72
N MET A 74 8.43 -7.49 -5.79
CA MET A 74 9.24 -6.27 -5.98
C MET A 74 8.41 -4.99 -6.12
N PRO A 75 7.35 -4.94 -6.95
CA PRO A 75 6.46 -3.79 -6.98
C PRO A 75 5.93 -3.37 -5.61
N GLU A 76 5.42 -4.31 -4.81
CA GLU A 76 4.95 -4.00 -3.45
C GLU A 76 6.08 -3.45 -2.56
N LEU A 77 7.25 -4.07 -2.62
CA LEU A 77 8.39 -3.64 -1.82
C LEU A 77 8.86 -2.22 -2.18
N LEU A 78 9.00 -1.95 -3.46
CA LEU A 78 9.43 -0.64 -3.97
C LEU A 78 8.38 0.43 -3.68
N TRP A 79 7.09 0.09 -3.81
CA TRP A 79 6.00 0.99 -3.45
C TRP A 79 6.02 1.33 -1.96
N ARG A 80 6.14 0.33 -1.09
CA ARG A 80 6.27 0.54 0.37
C ARG A 80 7.46 1.44 0.72
N ARG A 81 8.61 1.25 0.08
CA ARG A 81 9.78 2.13 0.27
C ARG A 81 9.48 3.58 -0.17
N ARG A 82 8.83 3.73 -1.32
CA ARG A 82 8.49 5.04 -1.90
C ARG A 82 7.56 5.84 -0.99
N THR A 83 6.51 5.20 -0.49
CA THR A 83 5.54 5.84 0.43
C THR A 83 6.15 6.09 1.82
N ALA A 84 6.93 5.14 2.35
CA ALA A 84 7.64 5.30 3.62
C ALA A 84 8.63 6.47 3.61
N ARG A 85 9.29 6.75 2.47
CA ARG A 85 10.15 7.93 2.34
C ARG A 85 9.39 9.24 2.43
N ALA A 86 8.20 9.32 1.83
CA ALA A 86 7.34 10.50 1.93
C ALA A 86 6.90 10.73 3.39
N GLN A 87 6.53 9.66 4.10
CA GLN A 87 6.22 9.71 5.54
C GLN A 87 7.44 10.13 6.38
N ALA A 88 8.63 9.60 6.09
CA ALA A 88 9.85 9.99 6.77
C ALA A 88 10.17 11.48 6.56
N LYS A 89 9.97 12.00 5.34
CA LYS A 89 10.10 13.44 5.06
C LYS A 89 9.07 14.27 5.83
N LEU A 90 7.83 13.82 5.93
CA LEU A 90 6.84 14.50 6.77
C LEU A 90 7.29 14.56 8.24
N ALA A 91 7.86 13.48 8.76
CA ALA A 91 8.37 13.43 10.12
C ALA A 91 9.52 14.44 10.34
N THR A 92 10.46 14.58 9.39
CA THR A 92 11.53 15.60 9.49
C THR A 92 10.97 17.02 9.42
N LEU A 93 9.85 17.23 8.75
CA LEU A 93 9.10 18.48 8.70
C LEU A 93 8.16 18.69 9.90
N ARG A 94 8.20 17.81 10.91
CA ARG A 94 7.37 17.84 12.12
C ARG A 94 5.87 17.81 11.83
N GLY A 95 5.46 17.03 10.83
CA GLY A 95 4.04 16.86 10.49
C GLY A 95 3.46 17.96 9.60
N ARG A 96 4.27 18.94 9.15
CA ARG A 96 3.81 20.02 8.27
C ARG A 96 3.59 19.54 6.84
N LEU A 97 2.35 19.12 6.53
CA LEU A 97 1.92 18.66 5.19
C LEU A 97 2.03 19.76 4.13
N ASP A 98 1.74 21.01 4.50
CA ASP A 98 1.84 22.19 3.64
C ASP A 98 3.27 22.45 3.14
N ALA A 99 4.28 21.98 3.86
CA ALA A 99 5.69 22.04 3.47
C ALA A 99 6.12 20.93 2.49
N LEU A 100 5.25 19.95 2.20
CA LEU A 100 5.49 18.93 1.19
C LEU A 100 5.05 19.42 -0.20
N SER A 101 5.69 18.91 -1.25
CA SER A 101 5.18 19.07 -2.61
C SER A 101 3.83 18.34 -2.79
N PRO A 102 3.00 18.69 -3.80
CA PRO A 102 1.73 18.01 -4.04
C PRO A 102 1.86 16.48 -4.15
N GLY A 103 2.80 15.99 -4.96
CA GLY A 103 3.02 14.55 -5.09
C GLY A 103 3.51 13.87 -3.81
N GLU A 104 4.20 14.58 -2.93
CA GLU A 104 4.58 14.03 -1.62
C GLU A 104 3.42 13.97 -0.65
N ARG A 105 2.50 14.95 -0.68
CA ARG A 105 1.25 14.88 0.09
C ARG A 105 0.38 13.72 -0.37
N GLU A 106 0.25 13.55 -1.69
CA GLU A 106 -0.46 12.41 -2.28
C GLU A 106 0.15 11.07 -1.83
N LEU A 107 1.48 10.92 -1.87
CA LEU A 107 2.15 9.71 -1.37
C LEU A 107 1.93 9.46 0.12
N VAL A 108 1.96 10.51 0.96
CA VAL A 108 1.65 10.37 2.39
C VAL A 108 0.19 9.95 2.59
N ALA A 109 -0.74 10.58 1.86
CA ALA A 109 -2.17 10.31 1.98
C ALA A 109 -2.51 8.89 1.52
N LEU A 110 -1.93 8.42 0.42
CA LEU A 110 -2.04 7.03 -0.03
C LEU A 110 -1.47 6.05 1.00
N ALA A 111 -0.35 6.38 1.66
CA ALA A 111 0.25 5.53 2.68
C ALA A 111 -0.63 5.40 3.93
N ARG A 112 -1.26 6.50 4.35
CA ARG A 112 -2.22 6.54 5.46
C ARG A 112 -3.49 5.76 5.14
N LEU A 113 -4.03 5.98 3.93
CA LEU A 113 -5.18 5.23 3.43
C LEU A 113 -4.92 3.71 3.48
N ASP A 114 -3.79 3.26 2.94
CA ASP A 114 -3.47 1.84 2.90
C ASP A 114 -3.29 1.23 4.30
N ALA A 115 -2.60 1.95 5.19
CA ALA A 115 -2.42 1.52 6.58
C ALA A 115 -3.77 1.37 7.31
N ASP A 116 -4.64 2.39 7.23
CA ASP A 116 -5.92 2.34 7.95
C ASP A 116 -6.86 1.30 7.36
N MET A 117 -6.98 1.24 6.03
CA MET A 117 -7.84 0.25 5.38
C MET A 117 -7.40 -1.18 5.69
N LEU A 118 -6.10 -1.47 5.75
CA LEU A 118 -5.60 -2.83 6.01
C LEU A 118 -5.60 -3.21 7.50
N GLU A 119 -5.35 -2.25 8.40
CA GLU A 119 -5.18 -2.55 9.83
C GLU A 119 -6.45 -2.33 10.64
N SER A 120 -7.30 -1.39 10.22
CA SER A 120 -8.41 -0.88 11.05
C SER A 120 -9.72 -0.65 10.29
N GLY A 121 -9.73 -0.78 8.97
CA GLY A 121 -10.87 -0.53 8.11
C GLY A 121 -11.15 0.96 7.86
N TYR A 122 -12.16 1.21 7.04
CA TYR A 122 -12.52 2.54 6.55
C TYR A 122 -12.89 3.54 7.66
N ALA A 123 -13.52 3.11 8.75
CA ALA A 123 -13.95 3.99 9.84
C ALA A 123 -12.77 4.78 10.44
N ARG A 124 -11.63 4.12 10.70
CA ARG A 124 -10.42 4.78 11.21
C ARG A 124 -9.88 5.80 10.21
N TYR A 125 -9.91 5.49 8.92
CA TYR A 125 -9.41 6.39 7.88
C TYR A 125 -10.19 7.72 7.85
N PHE A 126 -11.51 7.67 8.01
CA PHE A 126 -12.34 8.88 8.04
C PHE A 126 -12.31 9.60 9.40
N ASP A 127 -12.11 8.88 10.50
CA ASP A 127 -11.98 9.49 11.83
C ASP A 127 -10.65 10.24 12.01
N GLN A 128 -9.53 9.66 11.56
CA GLN A 128 -8.20 10.19 11.89
C GLN A 128 -7.70 11.33 11.01
N TRP A 129 -8.19 11.42 9.78
CA TRP A 129 -7.62 12.32 8.78
C TRP A 129 -8.59 13.38 8.32
N ASP A 130 -8.08 14.60 8.26
CA ASP A 130 -8.82 15.76 7.77
C ASP A 130 -9.22 15.65 6.29
N ALA A 131 -10.21 16.44 5.89
CA ALA A 131 -10.70 16.47 4.52
C ALA A 131 -9.60 16.78 3.49
N ALA A 132 -8.58 17.58 3.86
CA ALA A 132 -7.46 17.89 2.99
C ALA A 132 -6.61 16.64 2.69
N THR A 133 -6.25 15.86 3.71
CA THR A 133 -5.52 14.59 3.54
C THR A 133 -6.34 13.60 2.73
N ARG A 134 -7.64 13.47 3.01
CA ARG A 134 -8.53 12.57 2.24
C ARG A 134 -8.60 12.98 0.77
N SER A 135 -8.66 14.28 0.50
CA SER A 135 -8.64 14.83 -0.86
C SER A 135 -7.30 14.57 -1.57
N ASP A 136 -6.17 14.63 -0.87
CA ASP A 136 -4.86 14.24 -1.41
C ASP A 136 -4.82 12.74 -1.78
N ALA A 137 -5.43 11.84 -0.99
CA ALA A 137 -5.50 10.43 -1.34
C ALA A 137 -6.32 10.19 -2.62
N VAL A 138 -7.50 10.82 -2.74
CA VAL A 138 -8.35 10.74 -3.93
C VAL A 138 -7.64 11.29 -5.18
N ARG A 139 -6.93 12.42 -5.04
CA ARG A 139 -6.06 12.94 -6.11
C ARG A 139 -4.98 11.95 -6.51
N GLY A 140 -4.30 11.35 -5.53
CA GLY A 140 -3.26 10.37 -5.78
C GLY A 140 -3.76 9.13 -6.53
N LEU A 141 -4.91 8.58 -6.12
CA LEU A 141 -5.58 7.47 -6.80
C LEU A 141 -5.99 7.84 -8.23
N ALA A 142 -6.48 9.06 -8.45
CA ALA A 142 -6.79 9.55 -9.78
C ALA A 142 -5.53 9.68 -10.66
N ALA A 143 -4.45 10.25 -10.12
CA ALA A 143 -3.20 10.50 -10.84
C ALA A 143 -2.54 9.20 -11.31
N MET A 144 -2.57 8.14 -10.49
CA MET A 144 -2.07 6.81 -10.84
C MET A 144 -3.04 5.96 -11.67
N GLY A 145 -4.24 6.47 -11.98
CA GLY A 145 -5.24 5.76 -12.78
C GLY A 145 -5.98 4.64 -12.04
N ALA A 146 -5.97 4.62 -10.70
CA ALA A 146 -6.66 3.63 -9.86
C ALA A 146 -8.17 3.92 -9.76
N ALA A 147 -8.87 3.97 -10.89
CA ALA A 147 -10.25 4.47 -10.99
C ALA A 147 -11.24 3.71 -10.08
N GLN A 148 -11.14 2.38 -10.00
CA GLN A 148 -12.03 1.56 -9.16
C GLN A 148 -11.76 1.76 -7.67
N THR A 149 -10.49 1.80 -7.26
CA THR A 149 -10.12 2.09 -5.87
C THR A 149 -10.54 3.50 -5.49
N ARG A 150 -10.36 4.48 -6.37
CA ARG A 150 -10.85 5.86 -6.16
C ARG A 150 -12.35 5.87 -5.93
N GLN A 151 -13.11 5.20 -6.79
CA GLN A 151 -14.56 5.13 -6.66
C GLN A 151 -14.99 4.47 -5.34
N ALA A 152 -14.26 3.46 -4.87
CA ALA A 152 -14.52 2.86 -3.56
C ALA A 152 -14.31 3.86 -2.41
N ILE A 153 -13.20 4.62 -2.42
CA ILE A 153 -12.93 5.62 -1.38
C ILE A 153 -13.93 6.78 -1.44
N GLU A 154 -14.25 7.28 -2.62
CA GLU A 154 -15.28 8.31 -2.81
C GLU A 154 -16.66 7.80 -2.36
N GLY A 155 -16.99 6.54 -2.65
CA GLY A 155 -18.24 5.90 -2.25
C GLY A 155 -18.36 5.68 -0.74
N LEU A 156 -17.27 5.29 -0.08
CA LEU A 156 -17.21 5.22 1.39
C LEU A 156 -17.35 6.62 2.01
N GLY A 157 -16.66 7.61 1.44
CA GLY A 157 -16.73 9.00 1.89
C GLY A 157 -18.14 9.57 1.81
N ALA A 158 -18.87 9.30 0.72
CA ALA A 158 -20.25 9.77 0.56
C ALA A 158 -21.23 9.17 1.60
N VAL A 159 -20.98 7.96 2.10
CA VAL A 159 -21.78 7.39 3.21
C VAL A 159 -21.46 8.12 4.51
N PHE A 160 -20.18 8.39 4.75
CA PHE A 160 -19.67 9.06 5.94
C PHE A 160 -20.08 10.53 6.03
N GLU A 161 -19.86 11.31 4.98
CA GLU A 161 -20.19 12.73 4.92
C GLU A 161 -21.68 12.97 5.20
N ARG A 162 -22.57 12.12 4.66
CA ARG A 162 -24.01 12.20 4.93
C ARG A 162 -24.36 12.00 6.41
N LEU A 163 -23.58 11.20 7.13
CA LEU A 163 -23.78 10.95 8.56
C LEU A 163 -23.09 12.03 9.42
N GLU A 164 -21.94 12.55 9.00
CA GLU A 164 -21.28 13.71 9.64
C GLU A 164 -22.11 15.00 9.57
N GLU A 165 -23.05 15.12 8.62
CA GLU A 165 -24.01 16.24 8.54
C GLU A 165 -25.05 16.24 9.69
N ASP A 166 -25.21 15.13 10.40
CA ASP A 166 -26.10 15.04 11.56
C ASP A 166 -25.39 15.58 12.82
N PRO A 167 -25.83 16.72 13.37
CA PRO A 167 -25.17 17.34 14.53
C PRO A 167 -25.27 16.51 15.82
N ASP A 168 -26.15 15.50 15.85
CA ASP A 168 -26.31 14.60 17.00
C ASP A 168 -25.30 13.43 16.99
N LEU A 169 -24.58 13.22 15.89
CA LEU A 169 -23.54 12.18 15.76
C LEU A 169 -22.16 12.79 16.07
N LEU A 170 -21.69 12.61 17.30
CA LEU A 170 -20.51 13.28 17.84
C LEU A 170 -19.22 12.45 17.74
N SER A 171 -19.34 11.18 17.38
CA SER A 171 -18.22 10.24 17.29
C SER A 171 -18.36 9.26 16.13
N ILE A 172 -17.26 8.60 15.79
CA ILE A 172 -17.25 7.52 14.80
C ILE A 172 -18.14 6.35 15.23
N GLU A 173 -18.21 6.04 16.51
CA GLU A 173 -19.11 5.01 17.04
C GLU A 173 -20.58 5.39 16.84
N ASP A 174 -20.95 6.65 17.08
CA ASP A 174 -22.32 7.14 16.85
C ASP A 174 -22.70 7.02 15.36
N ILE A 175 -21.76 7.35 14.46
CA ILE A 175 -21.94 7.20 13.01
C ILE A 175 -22.19 5.74 12.64
N LEU A 176 -21.38 4.82 13.16
CA LEU A 176 -21.50 3.39 12.87
C LEU A 176 -22.82 2.81 13.42
N ASP A 177 -23.26 3.24 14.60
CA ASP A 177 -24.52 2.80 15.20
C ASP A 177 -25.74 3.35 14.45
N ALA A 178 -25.64 4.57 13.91
CA ALA A 178 -26.68 5.21 13.11
C ALA A 178 -26.84 4.60 11.70
N MET A 179 -25.87 3.82 11.22
CA MET A 179 -25.94 3.18 9.91
C MET A 179 -27.10 2.17 9.83
N ASN A 180 -28.06 2.45 8.96
CA ASN A 180 -29.09 1.49 8.60
C ASN A 180 -28.51 0.36 7.71
N GLU A 181 -29.32 -0.65 7.45
CA GLU A 181 -28.92 -1.82 6.65
C GLU A 181 -28.44 -1.45 5.23
N ALA A 182 -29.06 -0.45 4.58
CA ALA A 182 -28.65 -0.03 3.25
C ALA A 182 -27.26 0.66 3.28
N ASP A 183 -26.94 1.39 4.33
CA ASP A 183 -25.62 2.00 4.51
C ASP A 183 -24.54 0.94 4.75
N ARG A 184 -24.84 -0.06 5.58
CA ARG A 184 -23.93 -1.19 5.85
C ARG A 184 -23.63 -1.97 4.57
N GLN A 185 -24.66 -2.24 3.76
CA GLN A 185 -24.50 -2.91 2.46
C GLN A 185 -23.65 -2.09 1.48
N ARG A 186 -23.82 -0.76 1.45
CA ARG A 186 -22.99 0.12 0.60
C ARG A 186 -21.53 0.11 1.03
N VAL A 187 -21.27 0.25 2.33
CA VAL A 187 -19.92 0.18 2.88
C VAL A 187 -19.26 -1.15 2.52
N GLN A 188 -19.94 -2.26 2.81
CA GLN A 188 -19.42 -3.59 2.50
C GLN A 188 -19.08 -3.71 1.00
N GLY A 189 -19.99 -3.26 0.13
CA GLY A 189 -19.77 -3.28 -1.32
C GLY A 189 -18.53 -2.49 -1.74
N TRP A 190 -18.28 -1.32 -1.14
CA TRP A 190 -17.11 -0.52 -1.45
C TRP A 190 -15.81 -1.07 -0.85
N GLU A 191 -15.84 -1.61 0.36
CA GLU A 191 -14.71 -2.30 0.96
C GLU A 191 -14.28 -3.51 0.12
N GLU A 192 -15.24 -4.31 -0.36
CA GLU A 192 -14.96 -5.43 -1.26
C GLU A 192 -14.29 -4.97 -2.56
N VAL A 193 -14.69 -3.82 -3.11
CA VAL A 193 -14.02 -3.23 -4.28
C VAL A 193 -12.61 -2.80 -3.91
N TYR A 194 -12.41 -2.12 -2.77
CA TYR A 194 -11.10 -1.69 -2.32
C TYR A 194 -10.15 -2.89 -2.17
N TYR A 195 -10.51 -3.90 -1.37
CA TYR A 195 -9.63 -5.03 -1.08
C TYR A 195 -9.33 -5.87 -2.33
N ARG A 196 -10.25 -5.94 -3.29
CA ARG A 196 -10.02 -6.64 -4.57
C ARG A 196 -9.00 -5.90 -5.46
N ARG A 197 -8.91 -4.57 -5.32
CA ARG A 197 -8.11 -3.72 -6.21
C ARG A 197 -6.86 -3.14 -5.55
N SER A 198 -6.71 -3.24 -4.23
CA SER A 198 -5.59 -2.65 -3.49
C SER A 198 -4.23 -3.23 -3.91
N SER A 199 -4.17 -4.50 -4.31
CA SER A 199 -2.95 -5.13 -4.83
C SER A 199 -2.40 -4.48 -6.11
N ASP A 200 -3.26 -3.82 -6.90
CA ASP A 200 -2.82 -3.12 -8.11
C ASP A 200 -2.10 -1.80 -7.81
N LEU A 201 -2.32 -1.23 -6.62
CA LEU A 201 -1.86 0.12 -6.27
C LEU A 201 -0.34 0.24 -6.34
N ALA A 202 0.39 -0.80 -5.93
CA ALA A 202 1.84 -0.79 -6.02
C ALA A 202 2.32 -0.64 -7.46
N ARG A 203 1.74 -1.39 -8.41
CA ARG A 203 2.13 -1.32 -9.82
C ARG A 203 1.74 0.02 -10.44
N LEU A 204 0.50 0.46 -10.23
CA LEU A 204 0.01 1.74 -10.73
C LEU A 204 0.82 2.92 -10.17
N GLY A 205 1.13 2.87 -8.88
CA GLY A 205 1.84 3.91 -8.15
C GLY A 205 3.28 4.04 -8.64
N LEU A 206 3.96 2.91 -8.86
CA LEU A 206 5.32 2.92 -9.40
C LEU A 206 5.40 3.42 -10.84
N VAL A 207 4.37 3.21 -11.65
CA VAL A 207 4.36 3.78 -13.00
C VAL A 207 4.19 5.31 -12.95
N HIS A 208 3.35 5.81 -12.05
CA HIS A 208 3.11 7.24 -11.94
C HIS A 208 4.22 7.99 -11.19
N TYR A 209 4.53 7.57 -9.97
CA TYR A 209 5.47 8.25 -9.07
C TYR A 209 6.93 7.80 -9.24
N GLY A 210 7.15 6.73 -10.00
CA GLY A 210 8.47 6.13 -10.18
C GLY A 210 8.99 5.41 -8.94
N VAL A 211 10.22 4.91 -9.09
CA VAL A 211 11.05 4.42 -7.98
C VAL A 211 11.99 5.52 -7.52
N ASP A 212 12.43 5.44 -6.28
CA ASP A 212 13.52 6.28 -5.81
C ASP A 212 14.79 6.01 -6.63
N LYS A 213 15.47 7.09 -7.03
CA LYS A 213 16.83 6.97 -7.56
C LYS A 213 17.74 6.58 -6.40
N ALA A 214 18.54 5.53 -6.61
CA ALA A 214 19.59 5.10 -5.70
C ALA A 214 20.63 6.21 -5.47
#